data_AF-A0A2S9RQQ5-F1
#
_entry.id   AF-A0A2S9RQQ5-F1
#
_cell.length_a   1.000
_cell.length_b   1.000
_cell.length_c   1.000
_cell.angle_alpha   90.00
_cell.angle_beta   90.00
_cell.angle_gamma   90.00
#
_symmetry.space_group_name_H-M   'P 1'
#
loop_
_entity.id
_entity.type
_entity.pdbx_description
1 polymer ?
#
loop_
_entity_poly.entity_id
_entity_poly.type
_entity_poly.pdbx_seq_one_letter_code
_entity_poly.pdbx_strand_id
1 'polypeptide(L)'
;MARNELSKDAIKNADLIRQKAANTKDVHAADYIGVDAATICRFKAEHLDKFCAYLDFLGLTVTDKDLKQISEADLNTLKLFAEKGIKNY
;
A
#
# COMPACT_ATOMS: atom_id res chain seq x y z
N MET A 1 -3.49 10.86 15.53
CA MET A 1 -4.16 9.56 15.52
C MET A 1 -3.15 8.55 15.95
N ALA A 2 -3.46 7.80 17.01
CA ALA A 2 -2.60 6.69 17.40
C ALA A 2 -2.75 5.59 16.34
N ARG A 3 -1.68 4.85 16.03
CA ARG A 3 -1.70 3.74 15.05
C ARG A 3 -2.80 2.70 15.33
N ASN A 4 -3.27 2.64 16.58
CA ASN A 4 -4.37 1.77 17.03
C ASN A 4 -5.78 2.21 16.57
N GLU A 5 -5.91 3.40 15.99
CA GLU A 5 -7.18 3.93 15.45
C GLU A 5 -7.31 3.72 13.92
N LEU A 6 -6.29 3.14 13.29
CA LEU A 6 -6.25 2.88 11.85
C LEU A 6 -6.84 1.52 11.52
N SER A 7 -7.56 1.44 10.39
CA SER A 7 -7.97 0.15 9.84
C SER A 7 -6.75 -0.69 9.46
N LYS A 8 -6.93 -2.01 9.36
CA LYS A 8 -5.85 -2.93 8.97
C LYS A 8 -5.26 -2.58 7.60
N ASP A 9 -6.07 -2.06 6.69
CA ASP A 9 -5.64 -1.73 5.33
C ASP A 9 -4.94 -0.36 5.27
N ALA A 10 -5.36 0.61 6.08
CA ALA A 10 -4.61 1.85 6.27
C ALA A 10 -3.20 1.60 6.85
N ILE A 11 -3.07 0.64 7.78
CA ILE A 11 -1.76 0.23 8.33
C ILE A 11 -0.89 -0.41 7.24
N LYS A 12 -1.44 -1.33 6.44
CA LYS A 12 -0.71 -1.95 5.32
C LYS A 12 -0.22 -0.92 4.30
N ASN A 13 -1.09 0.02 3.91
CA ASN A 13 -0.74 1.09 2.98
C ASN A 13 0.43 1.94 3.54
N ALA A 14 0.35 2.31 4.83
CA ALA A 14 1.40 3.11 5.48
C ALA A 14 2.72 2.35 5.59
N ASP A 15 2.69 1.07 5.94
CA ASP A 15 3.89 0.23 6.05
C ASP A 15 4.54 0.01 4.67
N LEU A 16 3.74 -0.21 3.63
CA LEU A 16 4.23 -0.36 2.26
C LEU A 16 4.89 0.93 1.73
N ILE A 17 4.28 2.09 2.00
CA ILE A 17 4.87 3.39 1.65
C ILE A 17 6.17 3.63 2.42
N ARG A 18 6.22 3.33 3.73
CA ARG A 18 7.45 3.47 4.54
C ARG A 18 8.57 2.57 4.02
N GLN A 19 8.28 1.32 3.69
CA GLN A 19 9.26 0.37 3.17
C GLN A 19 9.84 0.86 1.83
N LYS A 20 9.00 1.35 0.92
CA LYS A 20 9.45 1.88 -0.38
C LYS A 20 10.19 3.21 -0.25
N ALA A 21 9.75 4.07 0.67
CA ALA A 21 10.42 5.34 0.96
C ALA A 21 11.78 5.15 1.66
N ALA A 22 12.00 4.04 2.38
CA ALA A 22 13.32 3.69 2.90
C ALA A 22 14.29 3.26 1.78
N ASN A 23 13.77 2.61 0.74
CA ASN A 23 14.56 2.11 -0.39
C ASN A 23 14.79 3.16 -1.49
N THR A 24 14.01 4.24 -1.50
CA THR A 24 14.08 5.32 -2.50
C THR A 24 14.67 6.56 -1.85
N LYS A 25 15.72 7.16 -2.42
CA LYS A 25 16.25 8.43 -1.87
C LYS A 25 15.18 9.51 -1.97
N ASP A 26 14.83 10.12 -0.83
CA ASP A 26 13.81 11.18 -0.74
C ASP A 26 14.05 12.34 -1.71
N VAL A 27 15.31 12.60 -2.08
CA VAL A 27 15.69 13.62 -3.07
C VAL A 27 15.08 13.35 -4.45
N HIS A 28 15.05 12.09 -4.90
CA HIS A 28 14.45 11.76 -6.20
C HIS A 28 12.92 11.84 -6.18
N ALA A 29 12.30 11.51 -5.05
CA ALA A 29 10.86 11.69 -4.87
C ALA A 29 10.49 13.19 -4.79
N ALA A 30 11.32 13.99 -4.12
CA ALA A 30 11.18 15.45 -3.99
C ALA A 30 11.21 16.13 -5.35
N ASP A 31 12.22 15.82 -6.17
CA ASP A 31 12.35 16.34 -7.53
C ASP A 31 11.17 15.94 -8.43
N TYR A 32 10.69 14.69 -8.31
CA TYR A 32 9.58 14.21 -9.14
C TYR A 32 8.23 14.83 -8.78
N ILE A 33 7.99 15.08 -7.48
CA ILE A 33 6.73 15.61 -6.96
C ILE A 33 6.73 17.15 -6.95
N GLY A 34 7.90 17.79 -7.13
CA GLY A 34 8.04 19.24 -7.12
C GLY A 34 8.01 19.85 -5.72
N VAL A 35 8.50 19.12 -4.71
CA VAL A 35 8.58 19.56 -3.32
C VAL A 35 10.03 19.44 -2.84
N ASP A 36 10.39 20.09 -1.74
CA ASP A 36 11.71 19.87 -1.13
C ASP A 36 11.74 18.56 -0.33
N ALA A 37 12.95 17.99 -0.16
CA ALA A 37 13.13 16.76 0.59
C ALA A 37 12.69 16.89 2.06
N ALA A 38 12.77 18.10 2.64
CA ALA A 38 12.30 18.36 4.00
C ALA A 38 10.78 18.24 4.13
N THR A 39 10.00 18.69 3.14
CA THR A 39 8.55 18.48 3.10
C THR A 39 8.20 16.99 3.04
N ILE A 40 8.92 16.19 2.26
CA ILE A 40 8.72 14.73 2.22
C ILE A 40 9.02 14.10 3.58
N CYS A 41 10.10 14.50 4.23
CA CYS A 41 10.45 14.01 5.56
C CYS A 41 9.33 14.31 6.59
N ARG A 42 8.82 15.56 6.61
CA ARG A 42 7.70 15.96 7.47
C ARG A 42 6.41 15.21 7.14
N PHE A 43 6.10 15.05 5.85
CA PHE A 43 4.93 14.29 5.41
C PHE A 43 4.94 12.86 5.95
N LYS A 44 6.07 12.15 5.84
CA LYS A 44 6.22 10.78 6.35
C LYS A 44 6.06 10.68 7.87
N ALA A 45 6.51 11.70 8.60
CA ALA A 45 6.45 11.73 10.06
C ALA A 45 5.05 12.07 10.60
N GLU A 46 4.36 13.05 9.99
CA GLU A 46 3.17 13.67 10.60
C GLU A 46 1.85 13.38 9.85
N HIS A 47 1.92 13.13 8.54
CA HIS A 47 0.75 13.10 7.67
C HIS A 47 0.49 11.76 7.00
N LEU A 48 1.50 10.91 6.85
CA LEU A 48 1.39 9.64 6.13
C LEU A 48 0.29 8.74 6.69
N ASP A 49 0.20 8.60 8.01
CA ASP A 49 -0.82 7.75 8.64
C ASP A 49 -2.24 8.30 8.41
N LYS A 50 -2.43 9.62 8.47
CA LYS A 50 -3.71 10.28 8.17
C LYS A 50 -4.07 10.16 6.69
N PHE A 51 -3.08 10.26 5.81
CA PHE A 51 -3.26 10.10 4.38
C PHE A 51 -3.66 8.67 4.03
N CYS A 52 -3.04 7.67 4.67
CA CYS A 52 -3.42 6.27 4.47
C CYS A 52 -4.81 5.95 5.02
N ALA A 53 -5.20 6.56 6.14
CA ALA A 53 -6.58 6.49 6.65
C ALA A 53 -7.59 7.08 5.66
N TYR A 54 -7.22 8.21 5.03
CA TYR A 54 -8.06 8.85 4.02
C TYR A 54 -8.18 8.01 2.74
N LEU A 55 -7.09 7.39 2.28
CA LEU A 55 -7.13 6.44 1.16
C LEU A 55 -8.06 5.26 1.44
N ASP A 56 -7.98 4.70 2.64
CA ASP A 56 -8.85 3.60 3.06
C ASP A 56 -10.32 4.03 3.15
N PHE A 57 -10.59 5.23 3.67
CA PHE A 57 -11.94 5.81 3.66
C PHE A 57 -12.51 5.95 2.24
N LEU A 58 -11.66 6.25 1.25
CA LEU A 58 -12.03 6.31 -0.17
C LEU A 58 -12.12 4.93 -0.84
N GLY A 59 -11.82 3.84 -0.12
CA GLY A 59 -11.76 2.49 -0.68
C GLY A 59 -10.58 2.26 -1.62
N LEU A 60 -9.52 3.07 -1.51
CA LEU A 60 -8.32 2.98 -2.34
C LEU A 60 -7.23 2.17 -1.64
N THR A 61 -6.63 1.24 -2.37
CA THR A 61 -5.50 0.42 -1.91
C THR A 61 -4.22 0.83 -2.61
N VAL A 62 -3.11 0.89 -1.87
CA VAL A 62 -1.79 1.14 -2.43
C VAL A 62 -1.14 -0.20 -2.75
N THR A 63 -0.88 -0.46 -4.02
CA THR A 63 -0.15 -1.65 -4.48
C THR A 63 1.08 -1.24 -5.28
N ASP A 64 2.06 -2.13 -5.37
CA ASP A 64 3.21 -1.92 -6.24
C ASP A 64 2.75 -1.86 -7.70
N LYS A 65 3.36 -0.97 -8.50
CA LYS A 65 2.98 -0.81 -9.92
C LYS A 65 3.26 -2.07 -10.73
N ASP A 66 4.26 -2.84 -10.32
CA ASP A 66 4.66 -4.08 -10.97
C ASP A 66 3.80 -5.29 -10.55
N LEU A 67 3.03 -5.15 -9.47
CA LEU A 67 2.06 -6.16 -9.07
C LEU A 67 0.80 -5.99 -9.91
N LYS A 68 0.62 -6.88 -10.89
CA LYS A 68 -0.68 -7.02 -11.56
C LYS A 68 -1.71 -7.42 -10.52
N GLN A 69 -2.65 -6.53 -10.22
CA GLN A 69 -3.84 -6.88 -9.46
C GLN A 69 -4.60 -7.95 -10.24
N ILE A 70 -4.59 -9.16 -9.70
CA ILE A 70 -5.44 -10.24 -10.17
C ILE A 70 -6.86 -9.89 -9.72
N SER A 71 -7.83 -9.98 -10.64
CA SER A 71 -9.22 -9.73 -10.26
C SER A 71 -9.66 -10.74 -9.20
N GLU A 72 -10.57 -10.35 -8.32
CA GLU A 72 -11.08 -11.26 -7.27
C GLU A 72 -11.73 -12.52 -7.88
N ALA A 73 -12.31 -12.39 -9.07
CA ALA A 73 -12.85 -13.50 -9.85
C ALA A 73 -11.76 -14.50 -10.30
N ASP A 74 -10.63 -14.00 -10.79
CA ASP A 74 -9.51 -14.85 -11.21
C ASP A 74 -8.86 -15.55 -10.00
N LEU A 75 -8.76 -14.84 -8.88
CA LEU A 75 -8.21 -15.39 -7.63
C LEU A 75 -9.13 -16.49 -7.07
N ASN A 76 -10.45 -16.29 -7.12
CA ASN A 76 -11.41 -17.32 -6.75
C ASN A 76 -11.36 -18.52 -7.70
N THR A 77 -11.18 -18.30 -9.00
CA THR A 77 -11.02 -19.37 -9.98
C THR A 77 -9.77 -20.20 -9.72
N LEU A 78 -8.65 -19.54 -9.37
CA LEU A 78 -7.40 -20.21 -8.98
C LEU A 78 -7.56 -21.06 -7.72
N LYS A 79 -8.25 -20.54 -6.68
CA LYS A 79 -8.57 -21.32 -5.47
C LYS A 79 -9.41 -22.55 -5.80
N LEU A 80 -10.45 -22.38 -6.61
CA LEU A 80 -11.34 -23.47 -7.04
C LEU A 80 -10.59 -24.55 -7.82
N PHE A 81 -9.66 -24.14 -8.68
CA PHE A 81 -8.81 -25.06 -9.43
C PHE A 81 -7.86 -25.84 -8.51
N ALA A 82 -7.20 -25.16 -7.58
CA ALA A 82 -6.32 -25.79 -6.59
C ALA A 82 -7.06 -26.78 -5.68
N GLU A 83 -8.25 -26.40 -5.18
CA GLU A 83 -9.09 -27.29 -4.36
C GLU A 83 -9.52 -28.55 -5.12
N LYS A 84 -9.89 -28.42 -6.40
CA LYS A 84 -10.23 -29.57 -7.25
C LYS A 84 -9.03 -30.47 -7.53
N GLY A 85 -7.84 -29.89 -7.68
CA GLY A 85 -6.60 -30.65 -7.86
C GLY A 85 -6.24 -31.50 -6.64
N ILE A 86 -6.48 -30.98 -5.43
CA ILE A 86 -6.25 -31.71 -4.17
C ILE A 86 -7.32 -32.78 -3.94
N LYS A 87 -8.59 -32.51 -4.29
CA LYS A 87 -9.69 -33.48 -4.14
C LYS A 87 -9.65 -34.64 -5.14
N ASN A 88 -8.95 -34.48 -6.25
CA ASN A 88 -8.78 -35.51 -7.27
C ASN A 88 -7.47 -36.30 -7.12
N TYR A 89 -6.79 -36.18 -5.97
CA TYR A 89 -5.62 -36.96 -5.59
C TYR A 89 -5.91 -37.80 -4.34
#